data_AF-A0A1Q9XK67-F1
#
_entry.id   AF-A0A1Q9XK67-F1
#
_cell.length_a   1.000
_cell.length_b   1.000
_cell.length_c   1.000
_cell.angle_alpha   90.00
_cell.angle_beta   90.00
_cell.angle_gamma   90.00
#
_symmetry.space_group_name_H-M   'P 1'
#
loop_
_entity.id
_entity.type
_entity.pdbx_description
1 polymer ?
#
loop_
_entity_poly.entity_id
_entity_poly.type
_entity_poly.pdbx_seq_one_letter_code
_entity_poly.pdbx_strand_id
1 'polypeptide(L)'
;MSGDFAKKASKGWQFFQRAWFLPVAVIALFLLVWALIYAPWDSPAAPAWVQAIGSVAAILSAVGISYWQYHQTSRTNEDAAREYMRRAHLDSAYANGFIEALSMVMVDGKIPRNRLDRMIRLVKAVYEDMRVYSHIQMPDQRFAANWQTYLRSLRHFIEEIERDYADETGRTQVDAARHLEIFQSSSQMLNEAYDRFMVGTARDN
;
A
#
# COMPACT_ATOMS: atom_id res chain seq x y z
N MET A 1 -8.92 20.47 -17.14
CA MET A 1 -7.66 20.80 -17.85
C MET A 1 -6.74 21.79 -17.09
N SER A 2 -7.03 22.21 -15.85
CA SER A 2 -6.21 23.20 -15.11
C SER A 2 -5.01 22.61 -14.32
N GLY A 3 -5.00 21.29 -14.05
CA GLY A 3 -3.98 20.67 -13.18
C GLY A 3 -2.60 20.41 -13.79
N ASP A 4 -2.52 20.17 -15.11
CA ASP A 4 -1.26 19.76 -15.75
C ASP A 4 -0.23 20.87 -15.91
N PHE A 5 -0.68 22.13 -16.02
CA PHE A 5 0.21 23.28 -16.09
C PHE A 5 0.90 23.54 -14.74
N ALA A 6 0.21 23.33 -13.62
CA ALA A 6 0.79 23.47 -12.28
C ALA A 6 1.84 22.39 -11.99
N LYS A 7 1.60 21.12 -12.38
CA LYS A 7 2.58 20.02 -12.23
C LYS A 7 3.82 20.22 -13.11
N LYS A 8 3.70 20.76 -14.32
CA LYS A 8 4.86 21.06 -15.18
C LYS A 8 5.71 22.23 -14.64
N ALA A 9 5.06 23.27 -14.12
CA ALA A 9 5.76 24.43 -13.55
C ALA A 9 6.59 24.05 -12.31
N SER A 10 6.06 23.18 -11.44
CA SER A 10 6.78 22.74 -10.23
C SER A 10 8.00 21.86 -10.54
N LYS A 11 7.92 20.97 -11.53
CA LYS A 11 9.08 20.15 -11.97
C LYS A 11 10.23 21.00 -12.52
N GLY A 12 9.92 22.02 -13.34
CA GLY A 12 10.92 22.95 -13.86
C GLY A 12 11.62 23.75 -12.75
N TRP A 13 10.86 24.22 -11.76
CA TRP A 13 11.39 24.96 -10.61
C TRP A 13 12.30 24.10 -9.73
N GLN A 14 11.93 22.84 -9.46
CA GLN A 14 12.77 21.91 -8.69
C GLN A 14 14.08 21.58 -9.41
N PHE A 15 14.04 21.41 -10.74
CA PHE A 15 15.24 21.21 -11.54
C PHE A 15 16.17 22.41 -11.46
N PHE A 16 15.62 23.63 -11.59
CA PHE A 16 16.39 24.86 -11.49
C PHE A 16 17.03 25.03 -10.10
N GLN A 17 16.29 24.74 -9.02
CA GLN A 17 16.83 24.76 -7.66
C GLN A 17 17.96 23.75 -7.46
N ARG A 18 17.84 22.53 -8.00
CA ARG A 18 18.91 21.50 -7.93
C ARG A 18 20.14 21.88 -8.76
N ALA A 19 19.94 22.42 -9.95
CA ALA A 19 21.01 22.80 -10.87
C ALA A 19 21.86 23.96 -10.31
N TRP A 20 21.24 24.92 -9.62
CA TRP A 20 21.96 26.03 -8.99
C TRP A 20 22.61 25.66 -7.65
N PHE A 21 22.13 24.62 -6.97
CA PHE A 21 22.71 24.20 -5.69
C PHE A 21 24.14 23.68 -5.85
N LEU A 22 24.45 22.99 -6.95
CA LEU A 22 25.79 22.44 -7.19
C LEU A 22 26.88 23.52 -7.31
N PRO A 23 26.79 24.54 -8.19
CA PRO A 23 27.80 25.59 -8.26
C PRO A 23 27.86 26.42 -6.97
N VAL A 24 26.73 26.70 -6.31
CA VAL A 24 26.71 27.41 -5.04
C VAL A 24 27.40 26.61 -3.93
N ALA A 25 27.15 25.30 -3.87
CA ALA A 25 27.81 24.41 -2.91
C ALA A 25 29.33 24.31 -3.16
N VAL A 26 29.75 24.24 -4.42
CA VAL A 26 31.18 24.24 -4.79
C VAL A 26 31.85 25.56 -4.41
N ILE A 27 31.21 26.70 -4.69
CA ILE A 27 31.72 28.03 -4.29
C ILE A 27 31.78 28.14 -2.76
N ALA A 28 30.71 27.74 -2.06
CA ALA A 28 30.68 27.76 -0.60
C ALA A 28 31.78 26.88 0.02
N LEU A 29 32.00 25.68 -0.54
CA LEU A 29 33.07 24.78 -0.11
C LEU A 29 34.45 25.39 -0.38
N PHE A 30 34.66 26.00 -1.54
CA PHE A 30 35.90 26.69 -1.87
C PHE A 30 36.17 27.85 -0.90
N LEU A 31 35.17 28.68 -0.63
CA LEU A 31 35.29 29.78 0.33
C LEU A 31 35.54 29.28 1.75
N LEU A 32 34.91 28.17 2.16
CA LEU A 32 35.15 27.54 3.45
C LEU A 32 36.61 27.06 3.58
N VAL A 33 37.12 26.35 2.57
CA VAL A 33 38.51 25.87 2.53
C VAL A 33 39.49 27.05 2.54
N TRP A 34 39.22 28.07 1.72
CA TRP A 34 40.03 29.28 1.69
C TRP A 34 40.05 30.00 3.05
N ALA A 35 38.88 30.17 3.67
CA ALA A 35 38.77 30.77 5.00
C ALA A 35 39.52 29.97 6.08
N LEU A 36 39.49 28.63 6.01
CA LEU A 36 40.24 27.77 6.94
C LEU A 36 41.76 27.91 6.77
N ILE A 37 42.26 28.10 5.55
CA ILE A 37 43.70 28.28 5.30
C ILE A 37 44.21 29.62 5.85
N TYR A 38 43.42 30.69 5.70
CA TYR A 38 43.81 32.05 6.11
C TYR A 38 43.26 32.48 7.47
N ALA A 39 42.61 31.58 8.21
CA ALA A 39 42.09 31.89 9.53
C ALA A 39 43.23 32.17 10.53
N PRO A 40 43.07 33.14 11.45
CA PRO A 40 44.07 33.46 12.46
C PRO A 40 44.01 32.43 13.60
N TRP A 41 44.51 31.22 13.35
CA TRP A 41 44.51 30.10 14.29
C TRP A 41 45.24 30.41 15.60
N ASP A 42 46.22 31.31 15.56
CA ASP A 42 47.00 31.74 16.72
C ASP A 42 46.29 32.81 17.58
N SER A 43 45.10 33.27 17.17
CA SER A 43 44.33 34.24 17.93
C SER A 43 43.79 33.61 19.23
N PRO A 44 43.87 34.28 20.39
CA PRO A 44 43.24 33.81 21.62
C PRO A 44 41.71 33.70 21.52
N ALA A 45 41.09 34.35 20.52
CA ALA A 45 39.66 34.23 20.22
C ALA A 45 39.33 33.03 19.31
N ALA A 46 40.33 32.26 18.85
CA ALA A 46 40.14 31.16 17.91
C ALA A 46 39.16 30.07 18.40
N PRO A 47 39.23 29.61 19.66
CA PRO A 47 38.34 28.55 20.14
C PRO A 47 36.86 28.92 20.05
N ALA A 48 36.50 30.18 20.29
CA ALA A 48 35.10 30.62 20.36
C ALA A 48 34.40 30.56 18.99
N TRP A 49 35.05 31.03 17.92
CA TRP A 49 34.44 30.99 16.58
C TRP A 49 34.48 29.59 15.97
N VAL A 50 35.51 28.78 16.25
CA VAL A 50 35.57 27.37 15.82
C VAL A 50 34.40 26.59 16.43
N GLN A 51 34.13 26.80 17.72
CA GLN A 51 33.00 26.17 18.40
C GLN A 51 31.65 26.60 17.80
N ALA A 52 31.48 27.88 17.47
CA ALA A 52 30.26 28.37 16.83
C ALA A 52 30.05 27.77 15.44
N ILE A 53 31.10 27.65 14.62
CA ILE A 53 31.00 26.99 13.31
C ILE A 53 30.69 25.50 13.49
N GLY A 54 31.33 24.84 14.44
CA GLY A 54 31.10 23.43 14.75
C GLY A 54 29.64 23.15 15.16
N SER A 55 29.04 24.01 15.99
CA SER A 55 27.65 23.85 16.40
C SER A 55 26.66 24.08 15.25
N VAL A 56 26.90 25.07 14.39
CA VAL A 56 26.09 25.30 13.18
C VAL A 56 26.19 24.12 12.23
N ALA A 57 27.40 23.61 11.97
CA ALA A 57 27.60 22.44 11.11
C ALA A 57 26.88 21.21 11.67
N ALA A 58 26.99 20.95 12.97
CA ALA A 58 26.29 19.84 13.63
C ALA A 58 24.76 19.94 13.49
N ILE A 59 24.19 21.13 13.67
CA ILE A 59 22.75 21.37 13.48
C ILE A 59 22.33 21.09 12.03
N LEU A 60 23.06 21.63 11.05
CA LEU A 60 22.76 21.41 9.64
C LEU A 60 22.84 19.94 9.25
N SER A 61 23.87 19.22 9.73
CA SER A 61 23.98 17.78 9.54
C SER A 61 22.82 17.02 10.15
N ALA A 62 22.41 17.34 11.38
CA ALA A 62 21.29 16.69 12.05
C ALA A 62 19.96 16.90 11.31
N VAL A 63 19.70 18.11 10.82
CA VAL A 63 18.52 18.43 10.01
C VAL A 63 18.57 17.70 8.67
N GLY A 64 19.72 17.70 8.00
CA GLY A 64 19.91 17.00 6.72
C GLY A 64 19.70 15.50 6.82
N ILE A 65 20.25 14.86 7.86
CA ILE A 65 20.07 13.44 8.14
C ILE A 65 18.60 13.13 8.44
N SER A 66 17.95 13.91 9.32
CA SER A 66 16.54 13.74 9.66
C SER A 66 15.63 13.84 8.43
N TYR A 67 15.89 14.83 7.56
CA TYR A 67 15.15 15.01 6.31
C TYR A 67 15.34 13.83 5.36
N TRP A 68 16.58 13.36 5.19
CA TRP A 68 16.88 12.22 4.34
C TRP A 68 16.25 10.92 4.86
N GLN A 69 16.35 10.66 6.17
CA GLN A 69 15.71 9.51 6.83
C GLN A 69 14.19 9.55 6.68
N TYR A 70 13.57 10.72 6.84
CA TYR A 70 12.12 10.88 6.64
C TYR A 70 11.70 10.49 5.21
N HIS A 71 12.41 10.99 4.19
CA HIS A 71 12.11 10.66 2.79
C HIS A 71 12.34 9.19 2.47
N GLN A 72 13.43 8.60 2.98
CA GLN A 72 13.69 7.18 2.77
C GLN A 72 12.62 6.32 3.44
N THR A 73 12.24 6.65 4.67
CA THR A 73 11.21 5.95 5.44
C THR A 73 9.84 6.06 4.77
N SER A 74 9.47 7.24 4.24
CA SER A 74 8.22 7.42 3.48
C SER A 74 8.17 6.49 2.29
N ARG A 75 9.25 6.42 1.49
CA ARG A 75 9.32 5.55 0.31
C ARG A 75 9.22 4.07 0.68
N THR A 76 9.97 3.64 1.70
CA THR A 76 9.89 2.24 2.15
C THR A 76 8.51 1.88 2.67
N ASN A 77 7.85 2.81 3.38
CA ASN A 77 6.48 2.60 3.86
C ASN A 77 5.48 2.54 2.71
N GLU A 78 5.62 3.39 1.69
CA GLU A 78 4.78 3.36 0.49
C GLU A 78 4.96 2.04 -0.28
N ASP A 79 6.20 1.59 -0.48
CA ASP A 79 6.49 0.32 -1.17
C ASP A 79 5.95 -0.88 -0.37
N ALA A 80 6.13 -0.89 0.95
CA ALA A 80 5.58 -1.92 1.84
C ALA A 80 4.06 -1.95 1.79
N ALA A 81 3.41 -0.78 1.78
CA ALA A 81 1.96 -0.68 1.69
C ALA A 81 1.42 -1.14 0.32
N ARG A 82 2.12 -0.82 -0.78
CA ARG A 82 1.80 -1.33 -2.12
C ARG A 82 1.90 -2.85 -2.18
N GLU A 83 2.99 -3.41 -1.67
CA GLU A 83 3.17 -4.86 -1.62
C GLU A 83 2.10 -5.54 -0.77
N TYR A 84 1.72 -4.93 0.35
CA TYR A 84 0.65 -5.42 1.21
C TYR A 84 -0.71 -5.46 0.50
N MET A 85 -1.10 -4.39 -0.20
CA MET A 85 -2.35 -4.38 -0.99
C MET A 85 -2.32 -5.34 -2.17
N ARG A 86 -1.17 -5.48 -2.84
CA ARG A 86 -0.98 -6.44 -3.93
C ARG A 86 -1.23 -7.87 -3.43
N ARG A 87 -0.68 -8.24 -2.27
CA ARG A 87 -0.89 -9.57 -1.68
C ARG A 87 -2.35 -9.80 -1.31
N ALA A 88 -2.99 -8.84 -0.63
CA ALA A 88 -4.41 -8.91 -0.32
C ALA A 88 -5.26 -9.12 -1.59
N HIS A 89 -4.97 -8.36 -2.65
CA HIS A 89 -5.66 -8.51 -3.94
C HIS A 89 -5.44 -9.90 -4.56
N LEU A 90 -4.21 -10.41 -4.59
CA LEU A 90 -3.91 -11.74 -5.11
C LEU A 90 -4.65 -12.84 -4.33
N ASP A 91 -4.69 -12.75 -3.01
CA ASP A 91 -5.40 -13.71 -2.17
C ASP A 91 -6.92 -13.66 -2.42
N SER A 92 -7.48 -12.48 -2.68
CA SER A 92 -8.88 -12.36 -3.10
C SER A 92 -9.15 -12.96 -4.48
N ALA A 93 -8.22 -12.82 -5.43
CA ALA A 93 -8.35 -13.46 -6.74
C ALA A 93 -8.33 -14.99 -6.62
N TYR A 94 -7.46 -15.53 -5.74
CA TYR A 94 -7.46 -16.95 -5.40
C TYR A 94 -8.77 -17.40 -4.76
N ALA A 95 -9.27 -16.67 -3.78
CA ALA A 95 -10.55 -16.96 -3.12
C ALA A 95 -11.73 -16.96 -4.10
N ASN A 96 -11.76 -16.00 -5.03
CA ASN A 96 -12.77 -15.94 -6.09
C ASN A 96 -12.78 -17.20 -6.95
N GLY A 97 -11.61 -17.71 -7.35
CA GLY A 97 -11.50 -18.94 -8.12
C GLY A 97 -12.05 -20.16 -7.38
N PHE A 98 -11.82 -20.24 -6.06
CA PHE A 98 -12.41 -21.30 -5.24
C PHE A 98 -13.93 -21.20 -5.12
N ILE A 99 -14.46 -19.98 -4.97
CA ILE A 99 -15.89 -19.75 -4.86
C ILE A 99 -16.59 -20.06 -6.18
N GLU A 100 -16.04 -19.59 -7.29
CA GLU A 100 -16.60 -19.88 -8.60
C GLU A 100 -16.63 -21.40 -8.86
N ALA A 101 -15.54 -22.11 -8.57
CA ALA A 101 -15.49 -23.57 -8.65
C ALA A 101 -16.52 -24.23 -7.72
N LEU A 102 -16.70 -23.73 -6.49
CA LEU A 102 -17.70 -24.24 -5.56
C LEU A 102 -19.12 -24.02 -6.08
N SER A 103 -19.41 -22.84 -6.61
CA SER A 103 -20.72 -22.50 -7.15
C SER A 103 -21.08 -23.32 -8.38
N MET A 104 -20.16 -23.50 -9.33
CA MET A 104 -20.38 -24.38 -10.49
C MET A 104 -20.76 -25.79 -10.03
N VAL A 105 -20.03 -26.30 -9.04
CA VAL A 105 -20.20 -27.65 -8.52
C VAL A 105 -21.52 -27.76 -7.73
N MET A 106 -21.96 -26.71 -7.02
CA MET A 106 -23.27 -26.65 -6.35
C MET A 106 -24.45 -26.60 -7.32
N VAL A 107 -24.31 -25.85 -8.42
CA VAL A 107 -25.35 -25.77 -9.47
C VAL A 107 -25.58 -27.13 -10.13
N ASP A 108 -24.53 -27.93 -10.34
CA ASP A 108 -24.64 -29.27 -10.91
C ASP A 108 -25.35 -30.28 -10.00
N GLY A 109 -25.45 -30.02 -8.69
CA GLY A 109 -26.24 -30.79 -7.73
C GLY A 109 -25.79 -32.23 -7.47
N LYS A 110 -24.70 -32.71 -8.09
CA LYS A 110 -24.23 -34.11 -8.04
C LYS A 110 -22.92 -34.28 -7.28
N ILE A 111 -22.66 -33.46 -6.27
CA ILE A 111 -21.39 -33.51 -5.53
C ILE A 111 -21.47 -34.56 -4.44
N PRO A 112 -20.50 -35.49 -4.36
CA PRO A 112 -20.31 -36.29 -3.16
C PRO A 112 -20.11 -35.41 -1.92
N ARG A 113 -20.81 -35.73 -0.85
CA ARG A 113 -20.81 -35.03 0.45
C ARG A 113 -19.39 -34.69 0.95
N ASN A 114 -18.49 -35.67 0.90
CA ASN A 114 -17.09 -35.54 1.30
C ASN A 114 -16.26 -34.55 0.46
N ARG A 115 -16.59 -34.36 -0.83
CA ARG A 115 -15.92 -33.39 -1.71
C ARG A 115 -16.39 -31.98 -1.36
N LEU A 116 -17.69 -31.78 -1.14
CA LEU A 116 -18.25 -30.50 -0.70
C LEU A 116 -17.64 -30.07 0.64
N ASP A 117 -17.56 -30.97 1.63
CA ASP A 117 -16.90 -30.72 2.92
C ASP A 117 -15.45 -30.24 2.76
N ARG A 118 -14.72 -30.85 1.82
CA ARG A 118 -13.32 -30.46 1.53
C ARG A 118 -13.27 -29.04 0.95
N MET A 119 -14.17 -28.70 0.03
CA MET A 119 -14.21 -27.38 -0.58
C MET A 119 -14.59 -26.30 0.44
N ILE A 120 -15.59 -26.55 1.29
CA ILE A 120 -15.95 -25.63 2.39
C ILE A 120 -14.75 -25.39 3.32
N ARG A 121 -14.04 -26.45 3.71
CA ARG A 121 -12.81 -26.31 4.53
C ARG A 121 -11.73 -25.47 3.86
N LEU A 122 -11.53 -25.62 2.55
CA LEU A 122 -10.57 -24.82 1.79
C LEU A 122 -10.98 -23.34 1.74
N VAL A 123 -12.24 -23.04 1.45
CA VAL A 123 -12.75 -21.66 1.45
C VAL A 123 -12.62 -21.02 2.83
N LYS A 124 -12.88 -21.77 3.91
CA LYS A 124 -12.66 -21.32 5.28
C LYS A 124 -11.19 -21.03 5.59
N ALA A 125 -10.28 -21.91 5.17
CA ALA A 125 -8.85 -21.69 5.37
C ALA A 125 -8.39 -20.41 4.66
N VAL A 126 -8.80 -20.21 3.41
CA VAL A 126 -8.52 -18.99 2.65
C VAL A 126 -9.13 -17.76 3.33
N TYR A 127 -10.36 -17.85 3.83
CA TYR A 127 -10.98 -16.75 4.59
C TYR A 127 -10.15 -16.36 5.82
N GLU A 128 -9.68 -17.33 6.61
CA GLU A 128 -8.85 -17.05 7.78
C GLU A 128 -7.48 -16.46 7.40
N ASP A 129 -6.85 -16.94 6.32
CA ASP A 129 -5.62 -16.35 5.79
C ASP A 129 -5.84 -14.89 5.37
N MET A 130 -6.98 -14.59 4.72
CA MET A 130 -7.34 -13.24 4.30
C MET A 130 -7.68 -12.31 5.48
N ARG A 131 -8.05 -12.83 6.65
CA ARG A 131 -8.32 -12.00 7.85
C ARG A 131 -7.05 -11.40 8.47
N VAL A 132 -5.88 -11.92 8.10
CA VAL A 132 -4.59 -11.33 8.53
C VAL A 132 -4.45 -9.90 8.00
N TYR A 133 -5.10 -9.57 6.89
CA TYR A 133 -5.05 -8.23 6.33
C TYR A 133 -5.95 -7.24 7.10
N SER A 134 -5.33 -6.46 7.98
CA SER A 134 -5.96 -5.36 8.71
C SER A 134 -6.21 -4.13 7.85
N HIS A 135 -7.38 -3.51 8.04
CA HIS A 135 -7.75 -2.21 7.48
C HIS A 135 -6.75 -1.11 7.84
N ILE A 136 -6.13 -1.16 9.03
CA ILE A 136 -5.23 -0.09 9.52
C ILE A 136 -3.96 0.01 8.66
N GLN A 137 -3.53 -1.10 8.05
CA GLN A 137 -2.31 -1.16 7.23
C GLN A 137 -2.56 -0.83 5.76
N MET A 138 -3.82 -0.64 5.35
CA MET A 138 -4.19 -0.29 3.98
C MET A 138 -4.23 1.24 3.84
N PRO A 139 -3.31 1.86 3.07
CA PRO A 139 -3.25 3.31 2.95
C PRO A 139 -4.43 3.90 2.16
N ASP A 140 -5.02 3.13 1.23
CA ASP A 140 -6.20 3.53 0.49
C ASP A 140 -7.49 3.16 1.25
N GLN A 141 -8.20 4.17 1.75
CA GLN A 141 -9.43 3.98 2.52
C GLN A 141 -10.55 3.31 1.73
N ARG A 142 -10.62 3.51 0.41
CA ARG A 142 -11.67 2.90 -0.42
C ARG A 142 -11.40 1.41 -0.61
N PHE A 143 -10.15 1.05 -0.90
CA PHE A 143 -9.72 -0.34 -0.95
C PHE A 143 -9.97 -1.01 0.40
N ALA A 144 -9.61 -0.37 1.51
CA ALA A 144 -9.83 -0.90 2.86
C ALA A 144 -11.32 -1.15 3.16
N ALA A 145 -12.21 -0.22 2.78
CA ALA A 145 -13.66 -0.37 2.94
C ALA A 145 -14.23 -1.50 2.05
N ASN A 146 -13.77 -1.59 0.80
CA ASN A 146 -14.18 -2.64 -0.13
C ASN A 146 -13.66 -4.01 0.33
N TRP A 147 -12.46 -4.09 0.88
CA TRP A 147 -11.89 -5.28 1.48
C TRP A 147 -12.74 -5.80 2.65
N GLN A 148 -13.14 -4.92 3.57
CA GLN A 148 -14.03 -5.30 4.68
C GLN A 148 -15.40 -5.77 4.18
N THR A 149 -15.91 -5.16 3.11
CA THR A 149 -17.15 -5.61 2.48
C THR A 149 -16.99 -6.98 1.84
N TYR A 150 -15.90 -7.21 1.12
CA TYR A 150 -15.55 -8.49 0.53
C TYR A 150 -15.46 -9.60 1.58
N LEU A 151 -14.72 -9.37 2.69
CA LEU A 151 -14.60 -10.35 3.78
C LEU A 151 -15.95 -10.67 4.43
N ARG A 152 -16.84 -9.69 4.57
CA ARG A 152 -18.21 -9.92 5.09
C ARG A 152 -19.03 -10.75 4.12
N SER A 153 -18.98 -10.45 2.82
CA SER A 153 -19.66 -11.23 1.78
C SER A 153 -19.16 -12.68 1.75
N LEU A 154 -17.84 -12.87 1.82
CA LEU A 154 -17.20 -14.18 1.88
C LEU A 154 -17.66 -14.98 3.11
N ARG A 155 -17.65 -14.35 4.28
CA ARG A 155 -18.14 -14.97 5.52
C ARG A 155 -19.60 -15.40 5.40
N HIS A 156 -20.48 -14.52 4.91
CA HIS A 156 -21.89 -14.84 4.73
C HIS A 156 -22.12 -15.96 3.72
N PHE A 157 -21.34 -15.99 2.62
CA PHE A 157 -21.38 -17.09 1.65
C PHE A 157 -21.01 -18.43 2.30
N ILE A 158 -19.95 -18.47 3.13
CA ILE A 158 -19.57 -19.67 3.87
C ILE A 158 -20.67 -20.10 4.84
N GLU A 159 -21.19 -19.17 5.65
CA GLU A 159 -22.24 -19.44 6.64
C GLU A 159 -23.52 -20.00 5.98
N GLU A 160 -23.90 -19.48 4.82
CA GLU A 160 -25.09 -19.96 4.12
C GLU A 160 -24.88 -21.35 3.52
N ILE A 161 -23.74 -21.62 2.88
CA ILE A 161 -23.43 -22.96 2.36
C ILE A 161 -23.46 -23.99 3.49
N GLU A 162 -22.94 -23.64 4.67
CA GLU A 162 -22.99 -24.54 5.82
C GLU A 162 -24.40 -24.77 6.34
N ARG A 163 -25.24 -23.74 6.36
CA ARG A 163 -26.66 -23.86 6.73
C ARG A 163 -27.41 -24.75 5.74
N ASP A 164 -27.28 -24.47 4.45
CA ASP A 164 -27.90 -25.22 3.36
C ASP A 164 -27.47 -26.68 3.37
N TYR A 165 -26.22 -26.95 3.73
CA TYR A 165 -25.69 -28.29 3.84
C TYR A 165 -26.16 -29.04 5.10
N ALA A 166 -26.49 -28.33 6.17
CA ALA A 166 -27.08 -28.92 7.37
C ALA A 166 -28.56 -29.30 7.17
N ASP A 167 -29.29 -28.52 6.35
CA ASP A 167 -30.68 -28.81 6.01
C ASP A 167 -30.77 -29.84 4.87
N GLU A 168 -31.05 -31.11 5.22
CA GLU A 168 -31.22 -32.23 4.27
C GLU A 168 -32.40 -32.08 3.27
N THR A 169 -33.04 -30.91 3.21
CA THR A 169 -34.32 -30.67 2.53
C THR A 169 -34.23 -30.37 1.03
N GLY A 170 -33.02 -30.23 0.47
CA GLY A 170 -32.80 -30.11 -0.98
C GLY A 170 -33.26 -28.78 -1.62
N ARG A 171 -33.52 -27.72 -0.83
CA ARG A 171 -33.85 -26.36 -1.32
C ARG A 171 -32.64 -25.54 -1.81
N THR A 172 -31.45 -26.14 -1.80
CA THR A 172 -30.12 -25.50 -1.83
C THR A 172 -29.71 -24.80 -3.14
N GLN A 173 -30.44 -24.98 -4.25
CA GLN A 173 -29.98 -24.44 -5.55
C GLN A 173 -30.36 -22.98 -5.79
N VAL A 174 -31.50 -22.51 -5.27
CA VAL A 174 -31.99 -21.16 -5.59
C VAL A 174 -31.25 -20.08 -4.80
N ASP A 175 -30.88 -20.37 -3.55
CA ASP A 175 -30.21 -19.39 -2.69
C ASP A 175 -28.71 -19.26 -3.02
N ALA A 176 -28.02 -20.35 -3.36
CA ALA A 176 -26.60 -20.34 -3.73
C ALA A 176 -26.27 -19.39 -4.90
N ALA A 177 -27.13 -19.32 -5.92
CA ALA A 177 -26.95 -18.42 -7.06
C ALA A 177 -27.02 -16.93 -6.65
N ARG A 178 -27.94 -16.59 -5.74
CA ARG A 178 -28.09 -15.23 -5.22
C ARG A 178 -26.88 -14.80 -4.39
N HIS A 179 -26.37 -15.70 -3.55
CA HIS A 179 -25.19 -15.41 -2.74
C HIS A 179 -23.92 -15.27 -3.60
N LEU A 180 -23.82 -16.03 -4.69
CA LEU A 180 -22.75 -15.87 -5.67
C LEU A 180 -22.80 -14.47 -6.32
N GLU A 181 -23.97 -13.99 -6.70
CA GLU A 181 -24.11 -12.65 -7.30
C GLU A 181 -23.65 -11.54 -6.35
N ILE A 182 -24.06 -11.60 -5.08
CA ILE A 182 -23.63 -10.65 -4.04
C ILE A 182 -22.10 -10.70 -3.86
N PHE A 183 -21.54 -11.90 -3.81
CA PHE A 183 -20.11 -12.09 -3.69
C PHE A 183 -19.34 -11.53 -4.91
N GLN A 184 -19.79 -11.85 -6.13
CA GLN A 184 -19.21 -11.35 -7.38
C GLN A 184 -19.23 -9.83 -7.46
N SER A 185 -20.33 -9.19 -7.04
CA SER A 185 -20.42 -7.73 -6.95
C SER A 185 -19.36 -7.16 -6.02
N SER A 186 -19.20 -7.73 -4.82
CA SER A 186 -18.16 -7.27 -3.87
C SER A 186 -16.72 -7.51 -4.37
N SER A 187 -16.50 -8.61 -5.10
CA SER A 187 -15.23 -8.91 -5.76
C SER A 187 -14.90 -7.88 -6.86
N GLN A 188 -15.88 -7.54 -7.70
CA GLN A 188 -15.71 -6.52 -8.73
C GLN A 188 -15.36 -5.15 -8.12
N MET A 189 -16.07 -4.74 -7.06
CA MET A 189 -15.77 -3.50 -6.34
C MET A 189 -14.35 -3.48 -5.77
N LEU A 190 -13.85 -4.61 -5.28
CA LEU A 190 -12.49 -4.73 -4.77
C LEU A 190 -11.45 -4.61 -5.91
N ASN A 191 -11.68 -5.28 -7.04
CA ASN A 191 -10.82 -5.21 -8.22
C ASN A 191 -10.75 -3.79 -8.79
N GLU A 192 -11.89 -3.12 -8.94
CA GLU A 192 -11.94 -1.72 -9.40
C GLU A 192 -11.21 -0.76 -8.46
N ALA A 193 -11.30 -0.98 -7.14
CA ALA A 193 -10.57 -0.17 -6.17
C ALA A 193 -9.06 -0.40 -6.27
N TYR A 194 -8.63 -1.65 -6.43
CA TYR A 194 -7.23 -2.00 -6.63
C TYR A 194 -6.66 -1.37 -7.92
N ASP A 195 -7.37 -1.48 -9.05
CA ASP A 195 -6.93 -0.92 -10.32
C ASP A 195 -6.79 0.60 -10.24
N ARG A 196 -7.75 1.28 -9.60
CA ARG A 196 -7.67 2.73 -9.38
C ARG A 196 -6.47 3.11 -8.53
N PHE A 197 -6.19 2.35 -7.48
CA PHE A 197 -5.02 2.57 -6.64
C PHE A 197 -3.72 2.42 -7.45
N MET A 198 -3.60 1.33 -8.23
CA MET A 198 -2.42 1.07 -9.06
C MET A 198 -2.21 2.14 -10.15
N VAL A 199 -3.29 2.56 -10.84
CA VAL A 199 -3.23 3.63 -11.84
C VAL A 199 -2.90 4.99 -11.21
N GLY A 200 -3.42 5.26 -10.00
CA GLY A 200 -3.11 6.47 -9.24
C GLY A 200 -1.62 6.57 -8.93
N THR A 201 -1.04 5.51 -8.36
CA THR A 201 0.38 5.47 -8.01
C THR A 201 1.30 5.56 -9.24
N ALA A 202 0.91 4.99 -10.39
CA ALA A 202 1.68 5.09 -11.62
C ALA A 202 1.77 6.52 -12.19
N ARG A 203 0.83 7.42 -11.87
CA ARG A 203 0.84 8.81 -12.34
C ARG A 203 1.70 9.76 -11.51
N ASP A 204 2.04 9.36 -10.28
CA ASP A 204 2.80 10.21 -9.36
C ASP A 204 4.31 9.92 -9.40
N ASN A 205 4.72 8.79 -9.98
CA ASN A 205 6.10 8.49 -10.36
C ASN A 205 6.47 9.16 -11.70
#